data_AF-A0A955F5B6-F1
#
_entry.id   AF-A0A955F5B6-F1
#
_cell.length_a   1.000
_cell.length_b   1.000
_cell.length_c   1.000
_cell.angle_alpha   90.00
_cell.angle_beta   90.00
_cell.angle_gamma   90.00
#
_symmetry.space_group_name_H-M   'P 1'
#
loop_
_entity.id
_entity.type
_entity.pdbx_description
1 polymer ?
#
loop_
_entity_poly.entity_id
_entity_poly.type
_entity_poly.pdbx_seq_one_letter_code
_entity_poly.pdbx_strand_id
1 'polypeptide(L)'
;MNQPRTVRAFGVAIGPEAPLCVMAGLCIVEDESTTLRHALALREAVAGLPVGLVFKSSFDKANRSSIHSHRGPGMAEGLRILSVVKRETGLPILTDIHECDQAEAAAEVADILQIPAFLCRQTDLLVAAARTGRIVNVKKGQFLAPEDMKNVVRKLEEAGNENIVLTERGSAFGYHTLVNDFRALPIMRGLGVPVVYDATHSVQIPGGHGEKSSGDREMVPPLARAAVAVGVDGLFFEVHEDPSVAKSDADNALRLADFGPLLKRLVRIREAVGGV
;
A
#
# COMPACT_ATOMS: atom_id res chain seq x y z
N MET A 1 21.24 -7.32 -12.29
CA MET A 1 20.02 -6.50 -12.09
C MET A 1 20.46 -5.21 -11.43
N ASN A 2 19.97 -4.04 -11.86
CA ASN A 2 20.28 -2.79 -11.18
C ASN A 2 19.76 -2.84 -9.74
N GLN A 3 20.54 -2.34 -8.78
CA GLN A 3 20.01 -2.15 -7.43
C GLN A 3 19.03 -0.98 -7.44
N PRO A 4 17.90 -1.07 -6.72
CA PRO A 4 16.97 0.04 -6.62
C PRO A 4 17.57 1.18 -5.81
N ARG A 5 17.24 2.42 -6.18
CA ARG A 5 17.57 3.59 -5.33
C ARG A 5 16.73 3.59 -4.06
N THR A 6 17.21 4.25 -3.01
CA THR A 6 16.43 4.48 -1.80
C THR A 6 15.67 5.81 -1.91
N VAL A 7 14.35 5.77 -1.78
CA VAL A 7 13.51 6.96 -1.67
C VAL A 7 13.57 7.46 -0.23
N ARG A 8 14.00 8.71 -0.03
CA ARG A 8 14.05 9.39 1.28
C ARG A 8 13.38 10.76 1.19
N ALA A 9 12.09 10.84 1.52
CA ALA A 9 11.33 12.07 1.46
C ALA A 9 10.23 12.08 2.53
N PHE A 10 9.87 13.27 3.03
CA PHE A 10 8.75 13.45 3.97
C PHE A 10 8.80 12.57 5.24
N GLY A 11 10.00 12.32 5.76
CA GLY A 11 10.20 11.44 6.92
C GLY A 11 10.06 9.95 6.62
N VAL A 12 9.91 9.57 5.35
CA VAL A 12 9.79 8.18 4.88
C VAL A 12 11.11 7.76 4.21
N ALA A 13 11.57 6.54 4.51
CA ALA A 13 12.69 5.90 3.82
C ALA A 13 12.28 4.50 3.32
N ILE A 14 12.41 4.24 2.01
CA ILE A 14 12.04 2.97 1.36
C ILE A 14 13.14 2.61 0.36
N GLY A 15 13.75 1.44 0.50
CA GLY A 15 14.78 0.94 -0.40
C GLY A 15 15.88 0.18 0.33
N PRO A 16 17.01 -0.08 -0.36
CA PRO A 16 18.19 -0.65 0.27
C PRO A 16 18.66 0.20 1.46
N GLU A 17 19.25 -0.47 2.46
CA GLU A 17 19.82 0.14 3.67
C GLU A 17 18.82 0.90 4.56
N ALA A 18 17.55 0.99 4.17
CA ALA A 18 16.48 1.44 5.04
C ALA A 18 15.92 0.24 5.83
N PRO A 19 15.42 0.47 7.07
CA PRO A 19 14.55 -0.49 7.75
C PRO A 19 13.36 -0.85 6.86
N LEU A 20 12.75 -2.02 7.08
CA LEU A 20 11.54 -2.42 6.36
C LEU A 20 10.46 -1.34 6.51
N CYS A 21 10.00 -0.76 5.40
CA CYS A 21 8.90 0.20 5.44
C CYS A 21 7.56 -0.55 5.46
N VAL A 22 6.72 -0.25 6.43
CA VAL A 22 5.40 -0.85 6.59
C VAL A 22 4.34 0.22 6.36
N MET A 23 3.57 0.05 5.29
CA MET A 23 2.39 0.85 4.97
C MET A 23 1.17 0.13 5.52
N ALA A 24 0.63 0.60 6.65
CA ALA A 24 -0.46 -0.10 7.33
C ALA A 24 -1.56 0.84 7.82
N GLY A 25 -2.80 0.39 7.78
CA GLY A 25 -3.93 1.15 8.29
C GLY A 25 -5.26 0.56 7.87
N LEU A 26 -6.30 1.38 7.87
CA LEU A 26 -7.65 0.95 7.50
C LEU A 26 -7.78 0.82 5.98
N CYS A 27 -8.71 -0.03 5.55
CA CYS A 27 -9.05 -0.11 4.13
C CYS A 27 -9.58 1.23 3.60
N ILE A 28 -10.34 1.93 4.43
CA ILE A 28 -11.02 3.17 4.13
C ILE A 28 -11.08 4.04 5.39
N VAL A 29 -11.08 5.37 5.22
CA VAL A 29 -11.32 6.29 6.32
C VAL A 29 -12.74 6.05 6.81
N GLU A 30 -12.89 5.92 8.12
CA GLU A 30 -14.18 5.77 8.78
C GLU A 30 -14.58 7.12 9.38
N ASP A 31 -14.76 7.19 10.70
CA ASP A 31 -14.83 8.45 11.43
C ASP A 31 -13.46 8.82 12.02
N GLU A 32 -13.34 10.06 12.48
CA GLU A 32 -12.10 10.61 13.05
C GLU A 32 -11.60 9.78 14.24
N SER A 33 -12.50 9.41 15.16
CA SER A 33 -12.13 8.71 16.39
C SER A 33 -11.62 7.30 16.11
N THR A 34 -12.32 6.56 15.25
CA THR A 34 -11.96 5.21 14.82
C THR A 34 -10.64 5.21 14.05
N THR A 35 -10.48 6.15 13.10
CA THR A 35 -9.29 6.23 12.27
C THR A 35 -8.05 6.59 13.10
N LEU A 36 -8.16 7.58 14.00
CA LEU A 36 -7.08 7.97 14.90
C LEU A 36 -6.71 6.84 15.88
N ARG A 37 -7.71 6.18 16.47
CA ARG A 37 -7.47 5.04 17.38
C ARG A 37 -6.67 3.93 16.70
N HIS A 38 -7.02 3.57 15.46
CA HIS A 38 -6.30 2.56 14.70
C HIS A 38 -4.86 2.99 14.38
N ALA A 39 -4.65 4.24 13.99
CA ALA A 39 -3.32 4.77 13.73
C ALA A 39 -2.41 4.72 14.98
N LEU A 40 -2.94 5.12 16.14
CA LEU A 40 -2.23 5.03 17.42
C LEU A 40 -1.90 3.60 17.81
N ALA A 41 -2.85 2.67 17.63
CA ALA A 41 -2.65 1.28 17.99
C ALA A 41 -1.63 0.58 17.06
N LEU A 42 -1.58 0.95 15.77
CA LEU A 42 -0.54 0.48 14.86
C LEU A 42 0.84 1.01 15.26
N ARG A 43 0.94 2.29 15.65
CA ARG A 43 2.19 2.87 16.16
C ARG A 43 2.69 2.11 17.38
N GLU A 44 1.79 1.78 18.31
CA GLU A 44 2.12 0.98 19.49
C GLU A 44 2.54 -0.45 19.12
N ALA A 45 1.83 -1.09 18.19
CA ALA A 45 2.11 -2.47 17.78
C ALA A 45 3.50 -2.66 17.16
N VAL A 46 4.08 -1.59 16.60
CA VAL A 46 5.44 -1.60 16.01
C VAL A 46 6.49 -0.93 16.90
N ALA A 47 6.11 -0.43 18.08
CA ALA A 47 7.03 0.22 18.98
C ALA A 47 8.20 -0.71 19.35
N GLY A 48 9.42 -0.19 19.20
CA GLY A 48 10.65 -0.94 19.45
C GLY A 48 11.06 -1.94 18.35
N LEU A 49 10.32 -2.03 17.24
CA LEU A 49 10.76 -2.78 16.05
C LEU A 49 11.56 -1.87 15.11
N PRO A 50 12.61 -2.39 14.44
CA PRO A 50 13.37 -1.64 13.45
C PRO A 50 12.60 -1.59 12.12
N VAL A 51 11.47 -0.88 12.11
CA VAL A 51 10.61 -0.70 10.92
C VAL A 51 10.21 0.76 10.79
N GLY A 52 10.06 1.22 9.54
CA GLY A 52 9.35 2.48 9.28
C GLY A 52 7.84 2.21 9.24
N LEU A 53 7.02 3.10 9.80
CA LEU A 53 5.56 3.01 9.71
C LEU A 53 4.99 4.20 8.95
N VAL A 54 4.17 3.92 7.94
CA VAL A 54 3.35 4.88 7.20
C VAL A 54 1.89 4.49 7.42
N PHE A 55 1.08 5.42 7.90
CA PHE A 55 -0.35 5.15 8.07
C PHE A 55 -1.06 5.23 6.71
N LYS A 56 -1.76 4.16 6.35
CA LYS A 56 -2.55 4.09 5.11
C LYS A 56 -4.04 4.18 5.38
N SER A 57 -4.75 5.02 4.64
CA SER A 57 -6.21 4.87 4.51
C SER A 57 -6.74 5.59 3.27
N SER A 58 -7.81 5.07 2.68
CA SER A 58 -8.44 5.62 1.47
C SER A 58 -9.60 6.55 1.85
N PHE A 59 -9.63 7.79 1.33
CA PHE A 59 -10.77 8.69 1.56
C PHE A 59 -12.01 8.32 0.71
N ASP A 60 -11.80 7.62 -0.41
CA ASP A 60 -12.84 7.13 -1.31
C ASP A 60 -12.49 5.73 -1.84
N LYS A 61 -13.52 4.91 -2.08
CA LYS A 61 -13.43 3.65 -2.82
C LYS A 61 -14.15 3.80 -4.17
N ALA A 62 -13.46 4.37 -5.15
CA ALA A 62 -14.01 4.66 -6.48
C ALA A 62 -14.32 3.42 -7.35
N ASN A 63 -13.92 2.22 -6.92
CA ASN A 63 -13.92 1.00 -7.71
C ASN A 63 -14.75 -0.14 -7.11
N ARG A 64 -15.78 0.18 -6.32
CA ARG A 64 -16.70 -0.84 -5.80
C ARG A 64 -17.46 -1.50 -6.95
N SER A 65 -17.66 -2.82 -6.86
CA SER A 65 -18.44 -3.57 -7.85
C SER A 65 -19.92 -3.16 -7.88
N SER A 66 -20.48 -2.74 -6.74
CA SER A 66 -21.88 -2.28 -6.62
C SER A 66 -21.94 -0.80 -6.27
N ILE A 67 -22.84 -0.06 -6.94
CA ILE A 67 -23.10 1.37 -6.72
C ILE A 67 -23.63 1.68 -5.31
N HIS A 68 -24.23 0.70 -4.64
CA HIS A 68 -24.80 0.85 -3.29
C HIS A 68 -23.78 0.58 -2.18
N SER A 69 -22.55 0.20 -2.54
CA SER A 69 -21.51 -0.07 -1.57
C SER A 69 -20.97 1.22 -0.93
N HIS A 70 -20.69 1.18 0.38
CA HIS A 70 -20.07 2.31 1.08
C HIS A 70 -18.77 2.75 0.43
N ARG A 71 -18.62 4.06 0.21
CA ARG A 71 -17.48 4.66 -0.49
C ARG A 71 -16.55 5.47 0.38
N GLY A 72 -16.86 5.67 1.66
CA GLY A 72 -16.04 6.50 2.56
C GLY A 72 -16.61 7.90 2.73
N PRO A 73 -15.93 8.75 3.50
CA PRO A 73 -16.36 10.13 3.77
C PRO A 73 -16.19 11.06 2.57
N GLY A 74 -15.51 10.62 1.50
CA GLY A 74 -15.16 11.46 0.36
C GLY A 74 -13.92 12.32 0.64
N MET A 75 -13.46 13.04 -0.38
CA MET A 75 -12.15 13.71 -0.35
C MET A 75 -12.04 14.78 0.75
N ALA A 76 -12.98 15.73 0.82
CA ALA A 76 -12.87 16.86 1.75
C ALA A 76 -12.79 16.40 3.22
N GLU A 77 -13.75 15.57 3.66
CA GLU A 77 -13.79 15.07 5.03
C GLU A 77 -12.70 14.02 5.29
N GLY A 78 -12.43 13.14 4.33
CA GLY A 78 -11.38 12.13 4.45
C GLY A 78 -9.98 12.74 4.61
N LEU A 79 -9.64 13.78 3.83
CA LEU A 79 -8.38 14.50 3.97
C LEU A 79 -8.31 15.31 5.27
N ARG A 80 -9.43 15.90 5.73
CA ARG A 80 -9.50 16.55 7.04
C ARG A 80 -9.16 15.57 8.17
N ILE A 81 -9.78 14.38 8.17
CA ILE A 81 -9.52 13.32 9.16
C ILE A 81 -8.06 12.86 9.07
N LEU A 82 -7.53 12.60 7.87
CA LEU A 82 -6.14 12.18 7.69
C LEU A 82 -5.13 13.23 8.16
N SER A 83 -5.45 14.52 8.01
CA SER A 83 -4.64 15.62 8.54
C SER A 83 -4.61 15.61 10.08
N VAL A 84 -5.75 15.33 10.73
CA VAL A 84 -5.81 15.11 12.19
C VAL A 84 -4.93 13.92 12.56
N VAL A 85 -5.08 12.78 11.91
CA VAL A 85 -4.27 11.58 12.18
C VAL A 85 -2.77 11.88 12.07
N LYS A 86 -2.36 12.57 11.00
CA LYS A 86 -0.96 12.96 10.78
C LYS A 86 -0.43 13.78 11.95
N ARG A 87 -1.16 14.82 12.36
CA ARG A 87 -0.78 15.73 13.45
C ARG A 87 -0.67 15.02 14.80
N GLU A 88 -1.69 14.22 15.15
CA GLU A 88 -1.76 13.58 16.48
C GLU A 88 -0.81 12.39 16.61
N THR A 89 -0.52 11.69 15.52
CA THR A 89 0.35 10.49 15.55
C THR A 89 1.80 10.77 15.17
N GLY A 90 2.04 11.83 14.39
CA GLY A 90 3.33 12.11 13.75
C GLY A 90 3.68 11.14 12.62
N LEU A 91 2.78 10.22 12.24
CA LEU A 91 3.03 9.24 11.19
C LEU A 91 2.88 9.88 9.79
N PRO A 92 3.76 9.55 8.84
CA PRO A 92 3.53 9.86 7.43
C PRO A 92 2.23 9.20 6.92
N ILE A 93 1.53 9.88 6.02
CA ILE A 93 0.24 9.44 5.48
C ILE A 93 0.37 8.95 4.05
N LEU A 94 -0.25 7.81 3.77
CA LEU A 94 -0.51 7.30 2.42
C LEU A 94 -2.01 7.26 2.16
N THR A 95 -2.43 7.85 1.04
CA THR A 95 -3.79 7.70 0.51
C THR A 95 -3.76 7.55 -1.02
N ASP A 96 -4.77 6.91 -1.59
CA ASP A 96 -4.92 6.75 -3.03
C ASP A 96 -5.75 7.87 -3.66
N ILE A 97 -5.36 8.26 -4.88
CA ILE A 97 -6.12 9.20 -5.72
C ILE A 97 -6.69 8.48 -6.94
N HIS A 98 -7.86 8.92 -7.38
CA HIS A 98 -8.64 8.26 -8.43
C HIS A 98 -8.79 9.14 -9.68
N GLU A 99 -8.67 10.46 -9.52
CA GLU A 99 -8.82 11.47 -10.56
C GLU A 99 -7.68 12.49 -10.49
N CYS A 100 -7.38 13.17 -11.62
CA CYS A 100 -6.20 14.02 -11.74
C CYS A 100 -6.28 15.28 -10.85
N ASP A 101 -7.48 15.85 -10.72
CA ASP A 101 -7.78 17.03 -9.92
C ASP A 101 -7.72 16.79 -8.40
N GLN A 102 -7.72 15.53 -7.97
CA GLN A 102 -7.56 15.15 -6.56
C GLN A 102 -6.09 15.26 -6.11
N ALA A 103 -5.13 15.24 -7.04
CA ALA A 103 -3.71 15.08 -6.72
C ALA A 103 -3.16 16.21 -5.83
N GLU A 104 -3.46 17.46 -6.16
CA GLU A 104 -2.95 18.64 -5.44
C GLU A 104 -3.51 18.71 -4.01
N ALA A 105 -4.83 18.61 -3.86
CA ALA A 105 -5.47 18.62 -2.54
C ALA A 105 -5.03 17.44 -1.66
N ALA A 106 -4.93 16.24 -2.23
CA ALA A 106 -4.43 15.07 -1.50
C ALA A 106 -2.96 15.26 -1.07
N ALA A 107 -2.14 15.88 -1.91
CA ALA A 107 -0.73 16.16 -1.63
C ALA A 107 -0.52 17.21 -0.54
N GLU A 108 -1.51 18.01 -0.15
CA GLU A 108 -1.37 18.90 1.02
C GLU A 108 -1.26 18.10 2.33
N VAL A 109 -1.90 16.92 2.37
CA VAL A 109 -1.97 16.07 3.56
C VAL A 109 -1.08 14.84 3.44
N ALA A 110 -1.16 14.12 2.33
CA ALA A 110 -0.48 12.85 2.12
C ALA A 110 0.99 13.03 1.76
N ASP A 111 1.85 12.22 2.36
CA ASP A 111 3.28 12.15 2.05
C ASP A 111 3.55 11.18 0.89
N ILE A 112 2.65 10.19 0.74
CA ILE A 112 2.67 9.21 -0.34
C ILE A 112 1.30 9.22 -1.04
N LEU A 113 1.30 9.51 -2.34
CA LEU A 113 0.13 9.34 -3.20
C LEU A 113 0.17 7.98 -3.85
N GLN A 114 -0.90 7.20 -3.68
CA GLN A 114 -1.02 5.88 -4.28
C GLN A 114 -1.85 5.92 -5.56
N ILE A 115 -1.34 5.28 -6.61
CA ILE A 115 -2.07 5.03 -7.85
C ILE A 115 -2.71 3.64 -7.78
N PRO A 116 -4.04 3.54 -7.88
CA PRO A 116 -4.75 2.25 -7.85
C PRO A 116 -4.33 1.32 -8.99
N ALA A 117 -4.40 0.01 -8.74
CA ALA A 117 -3.96 -1.03 -9.69
C ALA A 117 -4.67 -0.94 -11.05
N PHE A 118 -5.96 -0.59 -11.08
CA PHE A 118 -6.70 -0.43 -12.35
C PHE A 118 -6.34 0.85 -13.10
N LEU A 119 -5.74 1.83 -12.42
CA LEU A 119 -5.38 3.14 -12.98
C LEU A 119 -3.87 3.28 -13.24
N CYS A 120 -3.07 2.23 -12.97
CA CYS A 120 -1.61 2.27 -13.04
C CYS A 120 -1.02 2.61 -14.42
N ARG A 121 -1.83 2.63 -15.48
CA ARG A 121 -1.44 2.98 -16.85
C ARG A 121 -1.86 4.40 -17.27
N GLN A 122 -2.76 5.05 -16.53
CA GLN A 122 -3.37 6.32 -16.91
C GLN A 122 -2.33 7.44 -16.87
N THR A 123 -1.93 7.91 -18.05
CA THR A 123 -0.82 8.88 -18.20
C THR A 123 -1.11 10.16 -17.42
N ASP A 124 -2.30 10.73 -17.58
CA ASP A 124 -2.63 12.01 -16.97
C ASP A 124 -2.65 11.93 -15.44
N LEU A 125 -3.16 10.83 -14.88
CA LEU A 125 -3.16 10.61 -13.43
C LEU A 125 -1.74 10.44 -12.88
N LEU A 126 -0.89 9.67 -13.56
CA LEU A 126 0.52 9.51 -13.19
C LEU A 126 1.27 10.85 -13.24
N VAL A 127 1.06 11.63 -14.31
CA VAL A 127 1.68 12.95 -14.47
C VAL A 127 1.18 13.93 -13.40
N ALA A 128 -0.13 13.93 -13.10
CA ALA A 128 -0.71 14.75 -12.04
C ALA A 128 -0.10 14.41 -10.67
N ALA A 129 -0.01 13.12 -10.32
CA ALA A 129 0.64 12.67 -9.09
C ALA A 129 2.13 13.04 -9.05
N ALA A 130 2.86 12.85 -10.16
CA ALA A 130 4.27 13.19 -10.26
C ALA A 130 4.53 14.67 -9.97
N ARG A 131 3.72 15.57 -10.57
CA ARG A 131 3.85 17.03 -10.43
C ARG A 131 3.67 17.54 -8.99
N THR A 132 3.05 16.75 -8.11
CA THR A 132 2.95 17.12 -6.68
C THR A 132 4.27 17.03 -5.93
N GLY A 133 5.28 16.34 -6.48
CA GLY A 133 6.56 16.08 -5.82
C GLY A 133 6.49 15.09 -4.64
N ARG A 134 5.30 14.57 -4.31
CA ARG A 134 5.13 13.53 -3.28
C ARG A 134 5.73 12.19 -3.72
N ILE A 135 5.91 11.27 -2.77
CA ILE A 135 6.24 9.89 -3.12
C ILE A 135 5.05 9.31 -3.87
N VAL A 136 5.27 8.71 -5.04
CA VAL A 136 4.22 8.06 -5.82
C VAL A 136 4.36 6.55 -5.69
N ASN A 137 3.42 5.93 -4.98
CA ASN A 137 3.33 4.48 -4.88
C ASN A 137 2.37 3.93 -5.94
N VAL A 138 2.87 3.18 -6.93
CA VAL A 138 2.02 2.61 -7.97
C VAL A 138 1.77 1.14 -7.72
N LYS A 139 0.50 0.77 -7.51
CA LYS A 139 0.11 -0.64 -7.46
C LYS A 139 0.16 -1.24 -8.86
N LYS A 140 0.87 -2.36 -9.02
CA LYS A 140 0.90 -3.12 -10.27
C LYS A 140 -0.52 -3.61 -10.59
N GLY A 141 -0.99 -3.37 -11.81
CA GLY A 141 -2.22 -3.97 -12.31
C GLY A 141 -2.14 -5.49 -12.27
N GLN A 142 -3.23 -6.16 -11.89
CA GLN A 142 -3.31 -7.63 -11.89
C GLN A 142 -3.14 -8.22 -13.31
N PHE A 143 -3.31 -7.38 -14.33
CA PHE A 143 -3.18 -7.67 -15.76
C PHE A 143 -1.80 -7.31 -16.34
N LEU A 144 -0.87 -6.78 -15.53
CA LEU A 144 0.47 -6.38 -16.00
C LEU A 144 1.54 -7.37 -15.57
N ALA A 145 2.45 -7.66 -16.52
CA ALA A 145 3.72 -8.30 -16.23
C ALA A 145 4.65 -7.35 -15.43
N PRO A 146 5.55 -7.87 -14.57
CA PRO A 146 6.41 -7.03 -13.74
C PRO A 146 7.34 -6.12 -14.56
N GLU A 147 7.87 -6.59 -15.68
CA GLU A 147 8.76 -5.81 -16.56
C GLU A 147 8.05 -4.64 -17.27
N ASP A 148 6.73 -4.69 -17.42
CA ASP A 148 5.95 -3.61 -18.05
C ASP A 148 5.83 -2.38 -17.15
N MET A 149 6.06 -2.54 -15.85
CA MET A 149 6.11 -1.44 -14.90
C MET A 149 7.24 -0.45 -15.22
N LYS A 150 8.23 -0.81 -16.05
CA LYS A 150 9.25 0.11 -16.58
C LYS A 150 8.63 1.34 -17.26
N ASN A 151 7.49 1.16 -17.93
CA ASN A 151 6.81 2.25 -18.64
C ASN A 151 6.11 3.19 -17.66
N VAL A 152 5.63 2.67 -16.52
CA VAL A 152 5.04 3.47 -15.45
C VAL A 152 6.12 4.31 -14.77
N VAL A 153 7.27 3.70 -14.45
CA VAL A 153 8.43 4.40 -13.88
C VAL A 153 8.87 5.54 -14.80
N ARG A 154 9.08 5.27 -16.10
CA ARG A 154 9.48 6.29 -17.07
C ARG A 154 8.50 7.46 -17.16
N LYS A 155 7.19 7.22 -17.13
CA LYS A 155 6.19 8.30 -17.15
C LYS A 155 6.33 9.24 -15.96
N LEU A 156 6.59 8.69 -14.76
CA LEU A 156 6.77 9.50 -13.55
C LEU A 156 8.09 10.28 -13.60
N GLU A 157 9.16 9.65 -14.08
CA GLU A 157 10.47 10.29 -14.23
C GLU A 157 10.45 11.42 -15.28
N GLU A 158 9.86 11.17 -16.46
CA GLU A 158 9.68 12.18 -17.52
C GLU A 158 8.74 13.32 -17.09
N ALA A 159 7.83 13.06 -16.14
CA ALA A 159 7.01 14.08 -15.50
C ALA A 159 7.73 14.83 -14.37
N GLY A 160 8.99 14.51 -14.10
CA GLY A 160 9.85 15.21 -13.15
C GLY A 160 9.84 14.67 -11.72
N ASN A 161 9.38 13.44 -11.48
CA ASN A 161 9.35 12.86 -10.14
C ASN A 161 10.11 11.53 -10.06
N GLU A 162 11.11 11.51 -9.19
CA GLU A 162 11.97 10.36 -8.92
C GLU A 162 11.59 9.58 -7.64
N ASN A 163 10.68 10.11 -6.83
CA ASN A 163 10.22 9.49 -5.59
C ASN A 163 9.19 8.38 -5.86
N ILE A 164 9.61 7.36 -6.60
CA ILE A 164 8.73 6.31 -7.13
C ILE A 164 8.87 5.04 -6.31
N VAL A 165 7.75 4.41 -5.97
CA VAL A 165 7.68 3.08 -5.34
C VAL A 165 6.72 2.21 -6.14
N LEU A 166 7.06 0.94 -6.35
CA LEU A 166 6.16 -0.03 -6.98
C LEU A 166 5.59 -0.98 -5.92
N THR A 167 4.30 -1.30 -6.02
CA THR A 167 3.65 -2.25 -5.12
C THR A 167 3.11 -3.46 -5.87
N GLU A 168 3.62 -4.65 -5.55
CA GLU A 168 3.06 -5.95 -5.97
C GLU A 168 1.78 -6.25 -5.20
N ARG A 169 0.77 -6.83 -5.86
CA ARG A 169 -0.54 -7.15 -5.28
C ARG A 169 -1.22 -8.38 -5.90
N GLY A 170 -0.45 -9.25 -6.55
CA GLY A 170 -0.91 -10.44 -7.24
C GLY A 170 -1.25 -10.19 -8.72
N SER A 171 -1.25 -11.26 -9.50
CA SER A 171 -1.58 -11.27 -10.93
C SER A 171 -2.76 -12.19 -11.20
N ALA A 172 -3.60 -11.86 -12.18
CA ALA A 172 -4.77 -12.65 -12.53
C ALA A 172 -4.35 -14.07 -12.97
N PHE A 173 -5.00 -15.09 -12.41
CA PHE A 173 -4.75 -16.49 -12.72
C PHE A 173 -6.06 -17.19 -13.05
N GLY A 174 -6.49 -17.09 -14.32
CA GLY A 174 -7.84 -17.47 -14.70
C GLY A 174 -8.89 -16.52 -14.14
N TYR A 175 -10.09 -17.02 -13.89
CA TYR A 175 -11.19 -16.22 -13.35
C TYR A 175 -11.17 -16.21 -11.81
N HIS A 176 -11.51 -15.06 -11.23
CA HIS A 176 -11.73 -14.87 -9.79
C HIS A 176 -10.55 -15.26 -8.88
N THR A 177 -9.34 -15.39 -9.43
CA THR A 177 -8.17 -15.87 -8.68
C THR A 177 -6.96 -14.99 -8.97
N LEU A 178 -6.16 -14.74 -7.93
CA LEU A 178 -4.85 -14.13 -8.03
C LEU A 178 -3.76 -15.14 -7.68
N VAL A 179 -2.62 -15.06 -8.37
CA VAL A 179 -1.39 -15.77 -8.03
C VAL A 179 -0.28 -14.77 -7.75
N ASN A 180 0.57 -15.11 -6.78
CA ASN A 180 1.70 -14.29 -6.36
C ASN A 180 2.99 -14.89 -6.92
N ASP A 181 3.42 -14.41 -8.10
CA ASP A 181 4.71 -14.77 -8.67
C ASP A 181 5.82 -13.99 -7.96
N PHE A 182 6.47 -14.61 -6.98
CA PHE A 182 7.54 -13.97 -6.22
C PHE A 182 8.76 -13.57 -7.06
N ARG A 183 8.91 -14.06 -8.30
CA ARG A 183 9.93 -13.58 -9.24
C ARG A 183 9.68 -12.14 -9.68
N ALA A 184 8.43 -11.68 -9.62
CA ALA A 184 8.04 -10.31 -9.94
C ALA A 184 8.76 -9.28 -9.06
N LEU A 185 9.05 -9.63 -7.80
CA LEU A 185 9.68 -8.73 -6.83
C LEU A 185 11.11 -8.33 -7.27
N PRO A 186 12.06 -9.26 -7.49
CA PRO A 186 13.39 -8.89 -7.98
C PRO A 186 13.37 -8.30 -9.40
N ILE A 187 12.44 -8.71 -10.27
CA ILE A 187 12.27 -8.11 -11.61
C ILE A 187 11.91 -6.62 -11.50
N MET A 188 10.91 -6.28 -10.69
CA MET A 188 10.50 -4.88 -10.48
C MET A 188 11.58 -4.07 -9.76
N ARG A 189 12.29 -4.65 -8.78
CA ARG A 189 13.45 -3.99 -8.15
C ARG A 189 14.54 -3.66 -9.17
N GLY A 190 14.73 -4.55 -10.15
CA GLY A 190 15.66 -4.37 -11.27
C GLY A 190 15.34 -3.17 -12.16
N LEU A 191 14.16 -2.55 -12.02
CA LEU A 191 13.78 -1.31 -12.68
C LEU A 191 14.35 -0.05 -11.99
N GLY A 192 15.11 -0.22 -10.91
CA GLY A 192 15.82 0.88 -10.25
C GLY A 192 15.04 1.59 -9.15
N VAL A 193 13.86 1.11 -8.77
CA VAL A 193 12.98 1.72 -7.76
C VAL A 193 12.59 0.74 -6.65
N PRO A 194 12.31 1.20 -5.42
CA PRO A 194 11.88 0.34 -4.33
C PRO A 194 10.60 -0.44 -4.64
N VAL A 195 10.52 -1.65 -4.09
CA VAL A 195 9.36 -2.54 -4.24
C VAL A 195 8.74 -2.88 -2.88
N VAL A 196 7.43 -2.67 -2.80
CA VAL A 196 6.56 -3.04 -1.70
C VAL A 196 5.72 -4.25 -2.09
N TYR A 197 5.41 -5.13 -1.14
CA TYR A 197 4.45 -6.21 -1.33
C TYR A 197 3.18 -5.95 -0.51
N ASP A 198 2.04 -5.81 -1.20
CA ASP A 198 0.71 -5.69 -0.61
C ASP A 198 0.17 -7.05 -0.21
N ALA A 199 0.44 -7.43 1.03
CA ALA A 199 0.07 -8.74 1.54
C ALA A 199 -1.46 -8.92 1.62
N THR A 200 -2.20 -7.82 1.84
CA THR A 200 -3.66 -7.86 1.98
C THR A 200 -4.36 -8.05 0.64
N HIS A 201 -4.03 -7.25 -0.38
CA HIS A 201 -4.73 -7.36 -1.67
C HIS A 201 -4.24 -8.53 -2.53
N SER A 202 -3.10 -9.12 -2.18
CA SER A 202 -2.56 -10.33 -2.80
C SER A 202 -3.33 -11.61 -2.47
N VAL A 203 -4.18 -11.58 -1.44
CA VAL A 203 -5.05 -12.70 -1.03
C VAL A 203 -6.50 -12.49 -1.42
N GLN A 204 -6.80 -11.45 -2.19
CA GLN A 204 -8.14 -11.21 -2.70
C GLN A 204 -8.59 -12.32 -3.66
N ILE A 205 -9.87 -12.64 -3.58
CA ILE A 205 -10.59 -13.50 -4.54
C ILE A 205 -11.60 -12.58 -5.24
N PRO A 206 -11.22 -11.99 -6.40
CA PRO A 206 -12.06 -11.00 -7.08
C PRO A 206 -13.44 -11.55 -7.44
N GLY A 207 -14.50 -10.89 -6.99
CA GLY A 207 -15.88 -11.34 -7.25
C GLY A 207 -16.32 -12.59 -6.47
N GLY A 208 -15.57 -13.01 -5.44
CA GLY A 208 -15.87 -14.21 -4.66
C GLY A 208 -17.25 -14.24 -3.97
N HIS A 209 -17.86 -13.07 -3.72
CA HIS A 209 -19.24 -12.95 -3.21
C HIS A 209 -20.24 -12.43 -4.24
N GLY A 210 -19.91 -12.47 -5.54
CA GLY A 210 -20.72 -11.91 -6.62
C GLY A 210 -20.65 -10.37 -6.68
N GLU A 211 -21.31 -9.69 -5.74
CA GLU A 211 -21.36 -8.21 -5.70
C GLU A 211 -20.17 -7.56 -4.96
N LYS A 212 -19.31 -8.36 -4.32
CA LYS A 212 -18.12 -7.91 -3.57
C LYS A 212 -16.99 -8.93 -3.71
N SER A 213 -15.75 -8.48 -3.59
CA SER A 213 -14.60 -9.38 -3.46
C SER A 213 -14.60 -10.08 -2.11
N SER A 214 -14.15 -11.33 -2.08
CA SER A 214 -13.78 -12.02 -0.84
C SER A 214 -12.25 -12.06 -0.68
N GLY A 215 -11.75 -12.87 0.24
CA GLY A 215 -10.33 -12.93 0.57
C GLY A 215 -9.95 -14.14 1.40
N ASP A 216 -8.65 -14.40 1.48
CA ASP A 216 -8.05 -15.41 2.35
C ASP A 216 -7.02 -14.77 3.28
N ARG A 217 -7.51 -14.11 4.34
CA ARG A 217 -6.68 -13.51 5.39
C ARG A 217 -5.67 -14.48 6.00
N GLU A 218 -5.96 -15.78 6.07
CA GLU A 218 -5.02 -16.76 6.65
C GLU A 218 -3.74 -16.89 5.81
N MET A 219 -3.81 -16.51 4.53
CA MET A 219 -2.66 -16.47 3.63
C MET A 219 -1.82 -15.19 3.75
N VAL A 220 -2.28 -14.16 4.45
CA VAL A 220 -1.51 -12.90 4.64
C VAL A 220 -0.16 -13.18 5.35
N PRO A 221 -0.10 -13.87 6.51
CA PRO A 221 1.17 -14.17 7.16
C PRO A 221 2.17 -15.01 6.34
N PRO A 222 1.80 -16.17 5.74
CA PRO A 222 2.75 -16.95 4.95
C PRO A 222 3.25 -16.21 3.70
N LEU A 223 2.40 -15.48 2.99
CA LEU A 223 2.83 -14.75 1.79
C LEU A 223 3.70 -13.53 2.12
N ALA A 224 3.43 -12.82 3.22
CA ALA A 224 4.31 -11.75 3.69
C ALA A 224 5.71 -12.28 4.07
N ARG A 225 5.79 -13.47 4.70
CA ARG A 225 7.07 -14.13 4.99
C ARG A 225 7.85 -14.45 3.71
N ALA A 226 7.17 -14.99 2.70
CA ALA A 226 7.79 -15.28 1.41
C ALA A 226 8.31 -14.00 0.72
N ALA A 227 7.52 -12.91 0.70
CA ALA A 227 7.94 -11.63 0.14
C ALA A 227 9.20 -11.08 0.82
N VAL A 228 9.25 -11.11 2.16
CA VAL A 228 10.42 -10.65 2.92
C VAL A 228 11.64 -11.53 2.65
N ALA A 229 11.47 -12.85 2.61
CA ALA A 229 12.56 -13.77 2.30
C ALA A 229 13.13 -13.57 0.88
N VAL A 230 12.31 -13.15 -0.08
CA VAL A 230 12.73 -12.81 -1.45
C VAL A 230 13.47 -11.47 -1.52
N GLY A 231 13.20 -10.56 -0.58
CA GLY A 231 13.89 -9.27 -0.46
C GLY A 231 13.08 -8.09 -0.98
N VAL A 232 11.98 -7.72 -0.30
CA VAL A 232 11.23 -6.47 -0.55
C VAL A 232 11.75 -5.30 0.29
N ASP A 233 11.53 -4.07 -0.19
CA ASP A 233 11.87 -2.84 0.54
C ASP A 233 10.78 -2.42 1.54
N GLY A 234 9.55 -2.87 1.31
CA GLY A 234 8.45 -2.65 2.23
C GLY A 234 7.30 -3.64 2.10
N LEU A 235 6.34 -3.50 3.00
CA LEU A 235 5.10 -4.27 3.03
C LEU A 235 3.91 -3.35 3.15
N PHE A 236 2.79 -3.75 2.56
CA PHE A 236 1.51 -3.08 2.72
C PHE A 236 0.49 -4.02 3.37
N PHE A 237 -0.24 -3.49 4.35
CA PHE A 237 -1.30 -4.20 5.07
C PHE A 237 -2.53 -3.32 5.26
N GLU A 238 -3.72 -3.92 5.18
CA GLU A 238 -4.91 -3.37 5.82
C GLU A 238 -5.16 -4.13 7.11
N VAL A 239 -5.36 -3.40 8.19
CA VAL A 239 -5.42 -3.90 9.55
C VAL A 239 -6.65 -3.32 10.23
N HIS A 240 -7.42 -4.18 10.90
CA HIS A 240 -8.64 -3.77 11.62
C HIS A 240 -8.68 -4.46 12.98
N GLU A 241 -9.24 -3.79 14.00
CA GLU A 241 -9.42 -4.38 15.34
C GLU A 241 -10.35 -5.60 15.29
N ASP A 242 -11.47 -5.47 14.59
CA ASP A 242 -12.38 -6.56 14.25
C ASP A 242 -12.69 -6.57 12.75
N PRO A 243 -11.98 -7.36 11.93
CA PRO A 243 -12.21 -7.37 10.49
C PRO A 243 -13.63 -7.74 10.07
N SER A 244 -14.42 -8.41 10.92
CA SER A 244 -15.79 -8.81 10.57
C SER A 244 -16.76 -7.62 10.38
N VAL A 245 -16.43 -6.48 10.98
CA VAL A 245 -17.22 -5.24 10.87
C VAL A 245 -16.58 -4.20 9.96
N ALA A 246 -15.45 -4.53 9.31
CA ALA A 246 -14.75 -3.60 8.44
C ALA A 246 -15.62 -3.20 7.23
N LYS A 247 -15.64 -1.91 6.89
CA LYS A 247 -16.51 -1.35 5.83
C LYS A 247 -16.08 -1.72 4.40
N SER A 248 -14.87 -2.26 4.23
CA SER A 248 -14.30 -2.73 2.98
C SER A 248 -13.23 -3.79 3.23
N ASP A 249 -13.14 -4.76 2.31
CA ASP A 249 -12.10 -5.80 2.28
C ASP A 249 -11.92 -6.59 3.60
N ALA A 250 -13.01 -6.79 4.35
CA ALA A 250 -13.08 -7.52 5.61
C ALA A 250 -12.39 -8.90 5.58
N ASP A 251 -12.58 -9.65 4.50
CA ASP A 251 -12.04 -11.00 4.33
C ASP A 251 -10.51 -11.02 4.13
N ASN A 252 -9.90 -9.87 3.83
CA ASN A 252 -8.46 -9.72 3.62
C ASN A 252 -7.77 -9.07 4.83
N ALA A 253 -8.47 -8.21 5.57
CA ALA A 253 -7.88 -7.35 6.60
C ALA A 253 -7.32 -8.15 7.78
N LEU A 254 -6.04 -7.93 8.11
CA LEU A 254 -5.39 -8.59 9.24
C LEU A 254 -6.00 -8.09 10.56
N ARG A 255 -6.11 -8.96 11.56
CA ARG A 255 -6.49 -8.54 12.92
C ARG A 255 -5.36 -7.74 13.54
N LEU A 256 -5.69 -6.61 14.16
CA LEU A 256 -4.71 -5.73 14.81
C LEU A 256 -3.84 -6.45 15.83
N ALA A 257 -4.41 -7.38 16.60
CA ALA A 257 -3.68 -8.18 17.57
C ALA A 257 -2.58 -9.06 16.95
N ASP A 258 -2.74 -9.46 15.68
CA ASP A 258 -1.79 -10.33 14.98
C ASP A 258 -0.67 -9.54 14.27
N PHE A 259 -0.85 -8.22 14.11
CA PHE A 259 0.04 -7.37 13.32
C PHE A 259 1.45 -7.24 13.93
N GLY A 260 1.55 -6.85 15.20
CA GLY A 260 2.83 -6.74 15.91
C GLY A 260 3.60 -8.07 15.98
N PRO A 261 2.96 -9.18 16.40
CA PRO A 261 3.57 -10.52 16.36
C PRO A 261 3.99 -10.99 14.96
N LEU A 262 3.27 -10.61 13.90
CA LEU A 262 3.69 -10.85 12.53
C LEU A 262 4.95 -10.07 12.19
N LEU A 263 4.97 -8.75 12.40
CA LEU A 263 6.12 -7.90 12.07
C LEU A 263 7.40 -8.33 12.81
N LYS A 264 7.31 -8.72 14.08
CA LYS A 264 8.43 -9.31 14.83
C LYS A 264 9.08 -10.50 14.11
N ARG A 265 8.26 -11.37 13.50
CA ARG A 265 8.74 -12.51 12.72
C ARG A 265 9.34 -12.08 11.39
N LEU A 266 8.72 -11.10 10.73
CA LEU A 266 9.18 -10.58 9.44
C LEU A 266 10.53 -9.86 9.56
N VAL A 267 10.75 -9.08 10.62
CA VAL A 267 12.06 -8.48 10.92
C VAL A 267 13.15 -9.56 11.02
N ARG A 268 12.90 -10.63 11.78
CA ARG A 268 13.87 -11.74 11.90
C ARG A 268 14.16 -12.45 10.57
N ILE A 269 13.16 -12.59 9.70
CA ILE A 269 13.37 -13.16 8.37
C ILE A 269 14.23 -12.22 7.52
N ARG A 270 13.96 -10.91 7.57
CA ARG A 270 14.73 -9.89 6.85
C ARG A 270 16.20 -9.92 7.28
N GLU A 271 16.46 -9.95 8.59
CA GLU A 271 17.82 -10.07 9.16
C GLU A 271 18.52 -11.35 8.66
N ALA A 272 17.81 -12.49 8.66
CA ALA A 272 18.37 -13.77 8.23
C ALA A 272 18.77 -13.83 6.75
N VAL A 273 18.12 -13.03 5.88
CA VAL A 273 18.44 -12.95 4.45
C VAL A 273 19.37 -11.78 4.09
N GLY A 274 19.97 -11.12 5.10
CA GLY A 274 20.95 -10.05 4.91
C GLY A 274 20.33 -8.67 4.67
N GLY A 275 19.04 -8.48 4.97
CA GLY A 275 18.44 -7.15 5.05
C GLY A 275 18.80 -6.45 6.37
N VAL A 276 18.81 -5.12 6.33
CA VAL A 276 18.91 -4.26 7.54
C VAL A 276 17.65 -4.34 8.37
#